data_AF-A0A150ANQ2-F1
#
_entry.id   AF-A0A150ANQ2-F1
#
_cell.length_a   1.000
_cell.length_b   1.000
_cell.length_c   1.000
_cell.angle_alpha   90.00
_cell.angle_beta   90.00
_cell.angle_gamma   90.00
#
_symmetry.space_group_name_H-M   'P 1'
#
loop_
_entity.id
_entity.type
_entity.pdbx_description
1 polymer ?
#
loop_
_entity_poly.entity_id
_entity_poly.type
_entity_poly.pdbx_seq_one_letter_code
_entity_poly.pdbx_strand_id
1 'polypeptide(L)'
;MTRKTLRKWTVIVVCFYSCAVIVGICLRILFPDKVGSVNVVYQTFKDLVPFVIAIPAAWLGFCFQRRASYLSALRELWAILIPAVQQSIQYTHLSNPTDQDFAATQKDLSIVIDSLRGVFSNIGPKYSVGLYPYENLKDISKIITWLRFSTNHTKDDRYWGRRGIKTIWSSMHQMLLLEFDREIPVYPLSKFIDNEPSIVDHLENLERKADGKLDNEKLEIYVREEQKNQIERLKSCN
;
A
#
# COMPACT_ATOMS: atom_id res chain seq x y z
N MET A 1 7.15 7.27 5.34
CA MET A 1 8.53 7.79 5.19
C MET A 1 9.43 6.76 4.50
N THR A 2 10.05 7.04 3.34
CA THR A 2 10.82 6.04 2.56
C THR A 2 12.12 5.68 3.29
N ARG A 3 12.75 4.53 2.96
CA ARG A 3 14.16 4.27 3.34
C ARG A 3 15.10 5.38 2.85
N LYS A 4 14.82 5.96 1.67
CA LYS A 4 15.61 7.05 1.08
C LYS A 4 15.47 8.36 1.86
N THR A 5 14.26 8.76 2.23
CA THR A 5 14.00 9.96 3.02
C THR A 5 14.49 9.78 4.45
N LEU A 6 14.26 8.62 5.07
CA LEU A 6 14.86 8.30 6.36
C LEU A 6 16.39 8.39 6.28
N ARG A 7 17.02 7.79 5.26
CA ARG A 7 18.47 7.93 5.02
C ARG A 7 18.89 9.38 4.81
N LYS A 8 18.12 10.19 4.07
CA LYS A 8 18.40 11.63 3.90
C LYS A 8 18.37 12.36 5.24
N TRP A 9 17.33 12.18 6.04
CA TRP A 9 17.23 12.80 7.37
C TRP A 9 18.32 12.29 8.32
N THR A 10 18.62 10.99 8.30
CA THR A 10 19.76 10.43 9.04
C THR A 10 21.07 11.08 8.61
N VAL A 11 21.32 11.23 7.30
CA VAL A 11 22.52 11.89 6.78
C VAL A 11 22.55 13.37 7.19
N ILE A 12 21.44 14.09 7.12
CA ILE A 12 21.35 15.48 7.56
C ILE A 12 21.70 15.60 9.05
N VAL A 13 21.16 14.73 9.89
CA VAL A 13 21.45 14.74 11.33
C VAL A 13 22.90 14.35 11.63
N VAL A 14 23.46 13.37 10.90
CA VAL A 14 24.88 13.02 10.99
C VAL A 14 25.76 14.20 10.58
N CYS A 15 25.45 14.89 9.48
CA CYS A 15 26.16 16.09 9.05
C CYS A 15 26.06 17.21 10.10
N PHE A 16 24.87 17.41 10.69
CA PHE A 16 24.66 18.38 11.76
C PHE A 16 25.53 18.10 12.99
N TYR A 17 25.57 16.85 13.46
CA TYR A 17 26.44 16.46 14.56
C TYR A 17 27.93 16.60 14.22
N SER A 18 28.34 16.20 13.01
CA SER A 18 29.71 16.39 12.55
C SER A 18 30.12 17.87 12.56
N CYS A 19 29.25 18.76 12.06
CA CYS A 19 29.48 20.21 12.12
C CYS A 19 29.57 20.72 13.57
N ALA A 20 28.68 20.29 14.45
CA ALA A 20 28.71 20.69 15.86
C ALA A 20 30.01 20.27 16.57
N VAL A 21 30.50 19.05 16.28
CA VAL A 21 31.78 18.56 16.81
C VAL A 21 32.96 19.38 16.27
N ILE A 22 32.98 19.67 14.96
CA ILE A 22 34.02 20.51 14.34
C ILE A 22 34.03 21.90 14.98
N VAL A 23 32.87 22.54 15.13
CA VAL A 23 32.75 23.85 15.80
C VAL A 23 33.25 23.77 17.24
N GLY A 24 32.89 22.72 17.98
CA GLY A 24 33.39 22.52 19.35
C GLY A 24 34.91 22.38 19.43
N ILE A 25 35.52 21.66 18.48
CA ILE A 25 37.00 21.53 18.39
C ILE A 25 37.63 22.87 18.00
N CYS A 26 37.08 23.58 17.01
CA CYS A 26 37.58 24.88 16.59
C CYS A 26 37.51 25.91 17.72
N LEU A 27 36.40 25.98 18.46
CA LEU A 27 36.26 26.86 19.62
C LEU A 27 37.31 26.54 20.69
N ARG A 28 37.59 25.26 20.93
CA ARG A 28 38.62 24.85 21.89
C ARG A 28 40.04 25.26 21.48
N ILE A 29 40.34 25.23 20.18
CA ILE A 29 41.68 25.60 19.66
C ILE A 29 41.84 27.12 19.59
N LEU A 30 40.81 27.85 19.16
CA LEU A 30 40.84 29.31 18.97
C LEU A 30 40.78 30.09 20.29
N PHE A 31 40.11 29.54 21.30
CA PHE A 31 39.96 30.15 22.62
C PHE A 31 40.57 29.25 23.70
N PRO A 32 41.90 29.00 23.68
CA PRO A 32 42.54 28.26 24.73
C PRO A 32 42.38 29.03 26.05
N ASP A 33 41.97 28.33 27.11
CA ASP A 33 41.82 28.92 28.43
C ASP A 33 43.17 29.46 28.90
N LYS A 34 43.34 30.78 28.86
CA LYS A 34 44.44 31.43 29.57
C LYS A 34 44.13 31.27 31.06
N VAL A 35 45.12 30.78 31.82
CA VAL A 35 45.04 30.53 33.26
C VAL A 35 44.41 31.76 33.95
N GLY A 36 43.15 31.62 34.39
CA GLY A 36 42.41 32.65 35.15
C GLY A 36 41.27 33.39 34.42
N SER A 37 41.11 33.27 33.10
CA SER A 37 39.99 33.89 32.37
C SER A 37 39.02 32.85 31.79
N VAL A 38 37.78 32.83 32.30
CA VAL A 38 36.72 31.95 31.80
C VAL A 38 36.24 32.44 30.43
N ASN A 39 36.47 31.67 29.38
CA ASN A 39 35.95 31.98 28.04
C ASN A 39 34.44 31.70 27.97
N VAL A 40 33.65 32.77 28.10
CA VAL A 40 32.18 32.76 28.06
C VAL A 40 31.63 32.00 26.83
N VAL A 41 32.30 32.11 25.68
CA VAL A 41 31.87 31.50 24.41
C VAL A 41 31.94 29.97 24.46
N TYR A 42 33.05 29.40 24.92
CA TYR A 42 33.21 27.94 25.00
C TYR A 42 32.29 27.33 26.06
N GLN A 43 32.14 28.01 27.21
CA GLN A 43 31.24 27.56 28.27
C GLN A 43 29.77 27.59 27.82
N THR A 44 29.34 28.67 27.15
CA THR A 44 27.98 28.75 26.58
C THR A 44 27.74 27.63 25.56
N PHE A 45 28.71 27.35 24.67
CA PHE A 45 28.58 26.22 23.73
C PHE A 45 28.44 24.89 24.47
N LYS A 46 29.27 24.65 25.49
CA LYS A 46 29.23 23.43 26.31
C LYS A 46 27.87 23.25 26.99
N ASP A 47 27.29 24.32 27.51
CA ASP A 47 25.98 24.32 28.16
C ASP A 47 24.84 24.08 27.16
N LEU A 48 25.04 24.41 25.88
CA LEU A 48 24.08 24.15 24.80
C LEU A 48 24.20 22.75 24.18
N VAL A 49 25.29 22.01 24.42
CA VAL A 49 25.50 20.65 23.87
C VAL A 49 24.31 19.71 24.10
N PRO A 50 23.68 19.66 25.29
CA PRO A 50 22.50 18.81 25.50
C PRO A 50 21.36 19.12 24.54
N PHE A 51 21.11 20.38 24.22
CA PHE A 51 20.06 20.78 23.26
C PHE A 51 20.44 20.42 21.82
N VAL A 52 21.71 20.62 21.46
CA VAL A 52 22.25 20.24 20.14
C VAL A 52 22.07 18.74 19.90
N ILE A 53 22.21 17.90 20.94
CA ILE A 53 22.00 16.45 20.84
C ILE A 53 20.51 16.09 20.92
N ALA A 54 19.74 16.69 21.83
CA ALA A 54 18.38 16.27 22.10
C ALA A 54 17.42 16.53 20.93
N ILE A 55 17.50 17.70 20.28
CA ILE A 55 16.54 18.09 19.23
C ILE A 55 16.62 17.17 18.00
N PRO A 56 17.79 16.94 17.37
CA PRO A 56 17.87 16.08 16.20
C PRO A 56 17.63 14.61 16.56
N ALA A 57 18.02 14.17 17.76
CA ALA A 57 17.72 12.82 18.25
C ALA A 57 16.22 12.58 18.40
N ALA A 58 15.49 13.54 18.99
CA ALA A 58 14.04 13.48 19.12
C ALA A 58 13.35 13.43 17.74
N TRP A 59 13.81 14.25 16.80
CA TRP A 59 13.31 14.24 15.42
C TRP A 59 13.53 12.89 14.73
N LEU A 60 14.73 12.31 14.84
CA LEU A 60 15.00 10.97 14.31
C LEU A 60 14.11 9.91 14.98
N GLY A 61 13.95 9.97 16.30
CA GLY A 61 13.05 9.09 17.05
C GLY A 61 11.64 9.11 16.49
N PHE A 62 11.08 10.31 16.28
CA PHE A 62 9.79 10.50 15.64
C PHE A 62 9.73 9.88 14.23
N CYS A 63 10.75 10.11 13.40
CA CYS A 63 10.84 9.55 12.05
C CYS A 63 10.85 8.01 12.04
N PHE A 64 11.64 7.39 12.92
CA PHE A 64 11.71 5.93 13.06
C PHE A 64 10.39 5.35 13.59
N GLN A 65 9.81 5.97 14.62
CA GLN A 65 8.54 5.55 15.20
C GLN A 65 7.41 5.58 14.16
N ARG A 66 7.32 6.66 13.36
CA ARG A 66 6.32 6.78 12.31
C ARG A 66 6.47 5.70 11.23
N ARG A 67 7.71 5.37 10.83
CA ARG A 67 7.96 4.28 9.87
C ARG A 67 7.60 2.92 10.46
N ALA A 68 7.94 2.67 11.71
CA ALA A 68 7.62 1.42 12.39
C ALA A 68 6.10 1.20 12.50
N SER A 69 5.36 2.25 12.88
CA SER A 69 3.89 2.22 12.97
C SER A 69 3.25 1.92 11.61
N TYR A 70 3.70 2.57 10.53
CA TYR A 70 3.21 2.29 9.18
C TYR A 70 3.47 0.84 8.73
N LEU A 71 4.67 0.31 8.98
CA LEU A 71 5.00 -1.08 8.65
C LEU A 71 4.19 -2.08 9.47
N SER A 72 3.87 -1.76 10.74
CA SER A 72 2.97 -2.59 11.55
C SER A 72 1.58 -2.63 10.94
N ALA A 73 1.02 -1.47 10.62
CA ALA A 73 -0.32 -1.36 10.01
C ALA A 73 -0.41 -2.11 8.67
N LEU A 74 0.64 -2.03 7.82
CA LEU A 74 0.71 -2.80 6.58
C LEU A 74 0.77 -4.32 6.82
N ARG A 75 1.49 -4.79 7.85
CA ARG A 75 1.55 -6.22 8.20
C ARG A 75 0.23 -6.74 8.74
N GLU A 76 -0.44 -5.96 9.59
CA GLU A 76 -1.77 -6.28 10.12
C GLU A 76 -2.79 -6.38 8.98
N LEU A 77 -2.79 -5.39 8.09
CA LEU A 77 -3.59 -5.41 6.87
C LEU A 77 -3.31 -6.66 6.02
N TRP A 78 -2.03 -7.00 5.82
CA TRP A 78 -1.64 -8.17 5.05
C TRP A 78 -2.17 -9.48 5.67
N ALA A 79 -2.14 -9.57 7.01
CA ALA A 79 -2.60 -10.73 7.75
C ALA A 79 -4.11 -10.99 7.59
N ILE A 80 -4.92 -9.94 7.39
CA ILE A 80 -6.36 -10.07 7.15
C ILE A 80 -6.72 -10.15 5.65
N LEU A 81 -5.92 -9.49 4.80
CA LEU A 81 -6.15 -9.43 3.35
C LEU A 81 -5.97 -10.79 2.68
N ILE A 82 -4.89 -11.51 2.99
CA ILE A 82 -4.62 -12.81 2.37
C ILE A 82 -5.77 -13.79 2.65
N PRO A 83 -6.19 -14.04 3.91
CA PRO A 83 -7.28 -14.95 4.20
C PRO A 83 -8.58 -14.57 3.47
N ALA A 84 -8.97 -13.29 3.45
CA ALA A 84 -10.19 -12.86 2.78
C ALA A 84 -10.18 -13.14 1.27
N VAL A 85 -9.04 -12.88 0.60
CA VAL A 85 -8.90 -13.20 -0.83
C VAL A 85 -8.87 -14.72 -1.05
N GLN A 86 -8.19 -15.49 -0.20
CA GLN A 86 -8.20 -16.95 -0.30
C GLN A 86 -9.60 -17.53 -0.09
N GLN A 87 -10.36 -17.02 0.87
CA GLN A 87 -11.75 -17.42 1.11
C GLN A 87 -12.64 -17.07 -0.09
N SER A 88 -12.42 -15.92 -0.71
CA SER A 88 -13.09 -15.55 -1.97
C SER A 88 -12.78 -16.55 -3.09
N ILE A 89 -11.53 -17.00 -3.21
CA ILE A 89 -11.16 -18.06 -4.15
C ILE A 89 -11.85 -19.38 -3.78
N GLN A 90 -11.86 -19.77 -2.50
CA GLN A 90 -12.51 -21.01 -2.05
C GLN A 90 -14.02 -21.01 -2.30
N TYR A 91 -14.68 -19.86 -2.11
CA TYR A 91 -16.09 -19.70 -2.43
C TYR A 91 -16.38 -20.08 -3.90
N THR A 92 -15.48 -19.75 -4.85
CA THR A 92 -15.63 -20.15 -6.26
C THR A 92 -15.50 -21.66 -6.52
N HIS A 93 -15.01 -22.45 -5.55
CA HIS A 93 -14.92 -23.90 -5.67
C HIS A 93 -16.19 -24.61 -5.16
N LEU A 94 -17.03 -23.93 -4.38
CA LEU A 94 -18.27 -24.49 -3.87
C LEU A 94 -19.25 -24.72 -5.03
N SER A 95 -19.80 -25.94 -5.09
CA SER A 95 -20.81 -26.27 -6.11
C SER A 95 -22.18 -25.71 -5.74
N ASN A 96 -22.52 -25.73 -4.45
CA ASN A 96 -23.76 -25.20 -3.88
C ASN A 96 -23.43 -24.33 -2.65
N PRO A 97 -22.99 -23.07 -2.84
CA PRO A 97 -22.67 -22.18 -1.72
C PRO A 97 -23.93 -21.83 -0.92
N THR A 98 -23.81 -21.81 0.40
CA THR A 98 -24.89 -21.40 1.30
C THR A 98 -24.92 -19.88 1.50
N ASP A 99 -26.02 -19.34 2.01
CA ASP A 99 -26.10 -17.91 2.40
C ASP A 99 -25.05 -17.55 3.47
N GLN A 100 -24.72 -18.51 4.34
CA GLN A 100 -23.69 -18.34 5.35
C GLN A 100 -22.30 -18.21 4.73
N ASP A 101 -21.98 -19.02 3.71
CA ASP A 101 -20.70 -18.95 2.99
C ASP A 101 -20.54 -17.60 2.26
N PHE A 102 -21.63 -17.13 1.65
CA PHE A 102 -21.68 -15.84 0.97
C PHE A 102 -21.49 -14.69 1.96
N ALA A 103 -22.27 -14.67 3.04
CA ALA A 103 -22.21 -13.63 4.06
C ALA A 103 -20.85 -13.58 4.75
N ALA A 104 -20.25 -14.73 5.05
CA ALA A 104 -18.91 -14.81 5.61
C ALA A 104 -17.87 -14.21 4.65
N THR A 105 -17.86 -14.65 3.39
CA THR A 105 -16.91 -14.15 2.38
C THR A 105 -17.05 -12.64 2.17
N GLN A 106 -18.29 -12.12 2.11
CA GLN A 106 -18.49 -10.68 1.94
C GLN A 106 -18.13 -9.85 3.16
N LYS A 107 -18.41 -10.37 4.37
CA LYS A 107 -17.98 -9.72 5.61
C LYS A 107 -16.46 -9.57 5.63
N ASP A 108 -15.73 -10.62 5.31
CA ASP A 108 -14.27 -10.62 5.36
C ASP A 108 -13.68 -9.67 4.31
N LEU A 109 -14.23 -9.64 3.09
CA LEU A 109 -13.87 -8.65 2.07
C LEU A 109 -14.17 -7.21 2.52
N SER A 110 -15.31 -6.97 3.16
CA SER A 110 -15.71 -5.64 3.66
C SER A 110 -14.77 -5.13 4.74
N ILE A 111 -14.41 -6.00 5.71
CA ILE A 111 -13.44 -5.69 6.77
C ILE A 111 -12.10 -5.28 6.15
N VAL A 112 -11.62 -6.02 5.16
CA VAL A 112 -10.35 -5.74 4.49
C VAL A 112 -10.42 -4.43 3.71
N ILE A 113 -11.52 -4.18 3.00
CA ILE A 113 -11.72 -2.92 2.26
C ILE A 113 -11.63 -1.72 3.22
N ASP A 114 -12.33 -1.78 4.34
CA ASP A 114 -12.33 -0.69 5.34
C ASP A 114 -10.99 -0.56 6.06
N SER A 115 -10.33 -1.67 6.37
CA SER A 115 -8.99 -1.65 6.98
C SER A 115 -7.97 -1.00 6.05
N LEU A 116 -8.00 -1.34 4.76
CA LEU A 116 -7.15 -0.72 3.75
C LEU A 116 -7.45 0.79 3.64
N ARG A 117 -8.72 1.21 3.79
CA ARG A 117 -9.11 2.64 3.78
C ARG A 117 -8.51 3.36 4.98
N GLY A 118 -8.53 2.71 6.15
CA GLY A 118 -7.91 3.22 7.36
C GLY A 118 -6.40 3.42 7.19
N VAL A 119 -5.69 2.38 6.72
CA VAL A 119 -4.23 2.41 6.52
C VAL A 119 -3.81 3.50 5.54
N PHE A 120 -4.60 3.71 4.48
CA PHE A 120 -4.30 4.66 3.43
C PHE A 120 -5.12 5.95 3.47
N SER A 121 -5.78 6.25 4.59
CA SER A 121 -6.51 7.52 4.79
C SER A 121 -5.59 8.76 4.73
N ASN A 122 -4.28 8.57 4.92
CA ASN A 122 -3.26 9.61 4.93
C ASN A 122 -2.76 10.04 3.54
N ILE A 123 -3.30 9.48 2.45
CA ILE A 123 -3.02 9.98 1.10
C ILE A 123 -3.82 11.27 0.94
N GLY A 124 -3.13 12.41 0.95
CA GLY A 124 -3.78 13.70 0.70
C GLY A 124 -4.55 13.71 -0.64
N PRO A 125 -5.49 14.65 -0.81
CA PRO A 125 -6.43 14.75 -1.93
C PRO A 125 -5.76 15.24 -3.23
N LYS A 126 -4.55 14.75 -3.55
CA LYS A 126 -3.87 15.09 -4.81
C LYS A 126 -4.69 14.61 -6.02
N TYR A 127 -5.58 13.64 -5.79
CA TYR A 127 -6.66 13.24 -6.68
C TYR A 127 -7.98 13.67 -6.00
N SER A 128 -8.73 14.56 -6.63
CA SER A 128 -9.98 15.18 -6.13
C SER A 128 -11.19 14.23 -6.11
N VAL A 129 -10.97 12.97 -6.45
CA VAL A 129 -11.96 11.91 -6.39
C VAL A 129 -11.59 11.09 -5.16
N GLY A 130 -12.56 10.70 -4.33
CA GLY A 130 -12.38 9.84 -3.14
C GLY A 130 -11.91 8.41 -3.47
N LEU A 131 -10.89 8.32 -4.33
CA LEU A 131 -10.24 7.14 -4.83
C LEU A 131 -9.39 6.59 -3.70
N TYR A 132 -9.74 5.39 -3.34
CA TYR A 132 -8.97 4.59 -2.41
C TYR A 132 -7.92 3.80 -3.21
N PRO A 133 -6.69 3.67 -2.71
CA PRO A 133 -5.72 2.80 -3.33
C PRO A 133 -6.23 1.36 -3.28
N TYR A 134 -6.27 0.70 -4.44
CA TYR A 134 -6.68 -0.70 -4.63
C TYR A 134 -8.19 -0.95 -4.65
N GLU A 135 -8.93 -0.19 -5.45
CA GLU A 135 -10.36 -0.45 -5.67
C GLU A 135 -10.67 -1.83 -6.24
N ASN A 136 -9.68 -2.50 -6.81
CA ASN A 136 -9.81 -3.84 -7.35
C ASN A 136 -10.30 -4.87 -6.30
N LEU A 137 -10.16 -4.59 -4.99
CA LEU A 137 -10.80 -5.41 -3.95
C LEU A 137 -12.34 -5.37 -4.01
N LYS A 138 -12.92 -4.22 -4.34
CA LYS A 138 -14.36 -4.10 -4.57
C LYS A 138 -14.77 -4.92 -5.79
N ASP A 139 -13.90 -5.02 -6.79
CA ASP A 139 -14.15 -5.86 -7.95
C ASP A 139 -14.18 -7.35 -7.57
N ILE A 140 -13.32 -7.83 -6.66
CA ILE A 140 -13.44 -9.18 -6.09
C ILE A 140 -14.80 -9.37 -5.40
N SER A 141 -15.21 -8.40 -4.58
CA SER A 141 -16.51 -8.39 -3.89
C SER A 141 -17.69 -8.45 -4.88
N LYS A 142 -17.60 -7.73 -6.00
CA LYS A 142 -18.58 -7.80 -7.09
C LYS A 142 -18.59 -9.15 -7.77
N ILE A 143 -17.44 -9.80 -8.03
CA ILE A 143 -17.39 -11.16 -8.60
C ILE A 143 -18.12 -12.15 -7.68
N ILE A 144 -17.91 -12.07 -6.37
CA ILE A 144 -18.60 -12.95 -5.41
C ILE A 144 -20.11 -12.70 -5.41
N THR A 145 -20.51 -11.43 -5.51
CA THR A 145 -21.92 -11.02 -5.58
C THR A 145 -22.57 -11.52 -6.88
N TRP A 146 -21.89 -11.33 -8.01
CA TRP A 146 -22.28 -11.83 -9.32
C TRP A 146 -22.46 -13.35 -9.31
N LEU A 147 -21.48 -14.10 -8.78
CA LEU A 147 -21.56 -15.56 -8.66
C LEU A 147 -22.75 -16.03 -7.81
N ARG A 148 -23.18 -15.24 -6.81
CA ARG A 148 -24.34 -15.57 -5.96
C ARG A 148 -25.67 -15.33 -6.65
N PHE A 149 -25.79 -14.29 -7.47
CA PHE A 149 -27.05 -13.88 -8.10
C PHE A 149 -27.19 -14.31 -9.55
N SER A 150 -26.15 -14.90 -10.15
CA SER A 150 -26.24 -15.44 -11.51
C SER A 150 -27.26 -16.58 -11.57
N THR A 151 -28.18 -16.51 -12.53
CA THR A 151 -29.34 -17.40 -12.65
C THR A 151 -28.95 -18.84 -13.01
N ASN A 152 -27.81 -19.02 -13.65
CA ASN A 152 -27.24 -20.32 -13.99
C ASN A 152 -25.86 -20.39 -13.35
N HIS A 153 -25.73 -20.98 -12.16
CA HIS A 153 -24.43 -21.23 -11.52
C HIS A 153 -23.62 -22.28 -12.30
N THR A 154 -23.21 -21.97 -13.52
CA THR A 154 -22.49 -22.92 -14.36
C THR A 154 -21.09 -23.16 -13.79
N LYS A 155 -20.51 -24.31 -14.12
CA LYS A 155 -19.11 -24.59 -13.78
C LYS A 155 -18.18 -23.56 -14.43
N ASP A 156 -18.57 -23.01 -15.58
CA ASP A 156 -17.80 -22.04 -16.34
C ASP A 156 -17.77 -20.68 -15.62
N ASP A 157 -18.90 -20.20 -15.11
CA ASP A 157 -18.94 -18.93 -14.35
C ASP A 157 -18.03 -18.97 -13.12
N ARG A 158 -18.05 -20.10 -12.39
CA ARG A 158 -17.14 -20.33 -11.26
C ARG A 158 -15.67 -20.35 -11.68
N TYR A 159 -15.37 -20.96 -12.82
CA TYR A 159 -14.02 -20.97 -13.39
C TYR A 159 -13.53 -19.56 -13.73
N TRP A 160 -14.38 -18.76 -14.39
CA TRP A 160 -14.06 -17.40 -14.79
C TRP A 160 -13.97 -16.44 -13.62
N GLY A 161 -14.91 -16.52 -12.66
CA GLY A 161 -14.85 -15.74 -11.42
C GLY A 161 -13.55 -16.01 -10.67
N ARG A 162 -13.14 -17.28 -10.55
CA ARG A 162 -11.86 -17.65 -9.93
C ARG A 162 -10.67 -17.05 -10.66
N ARG A 163 -10.66 -17.13 -11.99
CA ARG A 163 -9.58 -16.59 -12.82
C ARG A 163 -9.50 -15.07 -12.69
N GLY A 164 -10.63 -14.38 -12.70
CA GLY A 164 -10.74 -12.94 -12.47
C GLY A 164 -10.18 -12.54 -11.10
N ILE A 165 -10.60 -13.21 -10.02
CA ILE A 165 -10.10 -12.97 -8.67
C ILE A 165 -8.58 -13.17 -8.60
N LYS A 166 -8.05 -14.25 -9.21
CA LYS A 166 -6.59 -14.50 -9.23
C LYS A 166 -5.81 -13.43 -9.98
N THR A 167 -6.32 -12.96 -11.12
CA THR A 167 -5.68 -11.89 -11.90
C THR A 167 -5.66 -10.57 -11.10
N ILE A 168 -6.81 -10.18 -10.56
CA ILE A 168 -6.94 -9.00 -9.71
C ILE A 168 -5.99 -9.08 -8.51
N TRP A 169 -5.98 -10.24 -7.83
CA TRP A 169 -5.11 -10.49 -6.68
C TRP A 169 -3.64 -10.38 -7.06
N SER A 170 -3.21 -11.00 -8.16
CA SER A 170 -1.81 -10.95 -8.62
C SER A 170 -1.33 -9.51 -8.81
N SER A 171 -2.14 -8.68 -9.48
CA SER A 171 -1.87 -7.25 -9.72
C SER A 171 -1.77 -6.47 -8.42
N MET A 172 -2.78 -6.61 -7.56
CA MET A 172 -2.80 -5.92 -6.27
C MET A 172 -1.67 -6.38 -5.35
N HIS A 173 -1.39 -7.68 -5.27
CA HIS A 173 -0.37 -8.27 -4.41
C HIS A 173 1.01 -7.70 -4.72
N GLN A 174 1.39 -7.62 -6.00
CA GLN A 174 2.67 -7.04 -6.39
C GLN A 174 2.77 -5.56 -6.04
N MET A 175 1.72 -4.78 -6.33
CA MET A 175 1.71 -3.36 -6.00
C MET A 175 1.73 -3.11 -4.49
N LEU A 176 1.04 -3.93 -3.70
CA LEU A 176 1.04 -3.84 -2.25
C LEU A 176 2.41 -4.25 -1.66
N LEU A 177 3.10 -5.23 -2.25
CA LEU A 177 4.48 -5.54 -1.88
C LEU A 177 5.43 -4.36 -2.10
N LEU A 178 5.25 -3.61 -3.19
CA LEU A 178 6.02 -2.38 -3.43
C LEU A 178 5.76 -1.31 -2.36
N GLU A 179 4.58 -1.29 -1.74
CA GLU A 179 4.25 -0.34 -0.67
C GLU A 179 5.03 -0.57 0.63
N PHE A 180 5.52 -1.79 0.89
CA PHE A 180 6.40 -2.06 2.04
C PHE A 180 7.72 -1.28 1.97
N ASP A 181 8.15 -0.87 0.77
CA ASP A 181 9.37 -0.11 0.57
C ASP A 181 9.16 1.41 0.43
N ARG A 182 7.91 1.89 0.34
CA ARG A 182 7.58 3.30 0.03
C ARG A 182 7.26 4.20 1.23
N GLU A 183 7.10 5.50 0.95
CA GLU A 183 6.95 6.59 1.93
C GLU A 183 5.52 6.95 2.20
N ILE A 184 4.79 7.06 1.10
CA ILE A 184 3.40 7.39 0.91
C ILE A 184 3.00 6.41 -0.20
N PRO A 185 1.82 5.83 -0.15
CA PRO A 185 1.31 5.04 -1.26
C PRO A 185 1.18 5.90 -2.52
N VAL A 186 1.83 5.45 -3.59
CA VAL A 186 1.93 6.20 -4.87
C VAL A 186 1.28 5.42 -6.01
N TYR A 187 0.98 4.15 -5.82
CA TYR A 187 0.36 3.31 -6.85
C TYR A 187 -1.06 2.95 -6.46
N PRO A 188 -1.99 3.91 -6.48
CA PRO A 188 -3.39 3.57 -6.40
C PRO A 188 -3.73 2.73 -7.64
N LEU A 189 -4.13 1.48 -7.42
CA LEU A 189 -4.80 0.70 -8.46
C LEU A 189 -6.29 1.04 -8.41
N SER A 190 -6.78 1.74 -9.42
CA SER A 190 -8.21 1.98 -9.62
C SER A 190 -8.48 2.13 -11.11
N LYS A 191 -9.54 1.47 -11.56
CA LYS A 191 -10.07 1.58 -12.92
C LYS A 191 -10.49 3.00 -13.31
N PHE A 192 -10.84 3.85 -12.33
CA PHE A 192 -11.22 5.24 -12.60
C PHE A 192 -10.01 6.16 -12.84
N ILE A 193 -8.80 5.69 -12.52
CA ILE A 193 -7.56 6.44 -12.81
C ILE A 193 -7.14 6.19 -14.26
N ASP A 194 -7.17 4.92 -14.66
CA ASP A 194 -6.69 4.50 -15.99
C ASP A 194 -7.82 4.57 -17.06
N ASN A 195 -9.08 4.80 -16.66
CA ASN A 195 -10.27 4.72 -17.53
C ASN A 195 -10.40 3.40 -18.29
N GLU A 196 -9.77 2.34 -17.78
CA GLU A 196 -9.85 1.00 -18.34
C GLU A 196 -10.95 0.20 -17.63
N PRO A 197 -11.82 -0.51 -18.37
CA PRO A 197 -12.81 -1.39 -17.77
C PRO A 197 -12.10 -2.51 -17.00
N SER A 198 -12.69 -2.92 -15.87
CA SER A 198 -12.22 -4.07 -15.10
C SER A 198 -12.75 -5.38 -15.71
N ILE A 199 -12.09 -6.51 -15.42
CA ILE A 199 -12.60 -7.86 -15.74
C ILE A 199 -14.06 -8.00 -15.33
N VAL A 200 -14.45 -7.42 -14.21
CA VAL A 200 -15.83 -7.46 -13.70
C VAL A 200 -16.80 -6.74 -14.60
N ASP A 201 -16.42 -5.57 -15.12
CA ASP A 201 -17.29 -4.80 -16.01
C ASP A 201 -17.51 -5.59 -17.31
N HIS A 202 -16.52 -6.35 -17.76
CA HIS A 202 -16.69 -7.28 -18.89
C HIS A 202 -17.62 -8.46 -18.57
N LEU A 203 -17.50 -9.07 -17.39
CA LEU A 203 -18.39 -10.15 -16.95
C LEU A 203 -19.85 -9.67 -16.85
N GLU A 204 -20.10 -8.51 -16.23
CA GLU A 204 -21.44 -7.90 -16.14
C GLU A 204 -22.00 -7.55 -17.52
N ASN A 205 -21.17 -7.02 -18.43
CA ASN A 205 -21.59 -6.68 -19.79
C ASN A 205 -21.89 -7.91 -20.65
N LEU A 206 -21.22 -9.05 -20.42
CA LEU A 206 -21.51 -10.31 -21.09
C LEU A 206 -22.86 -10.88 -20.61
N GLU A 207 -23.14 -10.80 -19.31
CA GLU A 207 -24.44 -11.21 -18.75
C GLU A 207 -25.61 -10.41 -19.34
N ARG A 208 -25.42 -9.10 -19.56
CA ARG A 208 -26.45 -8.22 -20.14
C ARG A 208 -26.72 -8.45 -21.62
N LYS A 209 -25.76 -8.98 -22.40
CA LYS A 209 -25.80 -8.90 -23.87
C LYS A 209 -26.53 -10.03 -24.60
N ALA A 210 -26.59 -11.27 -24.10
CA ALA A 210 -27.29 -12.34 -24.83
C ALA A 210 -27.42 -13.63 -24.00
N ASP A 211 -28.60 -14.25 -24.01
CA ASP A 211 -28.86 -15.70 -24.03
C ASP A 211 -28.18 -16.63 -22.99
N GLY A 212 -27.54 -16.07 -21.95
CA GLY A 212 -26.94 -16.83 -20.84
C GLY A 212 -25.68 -17.63 -21.21
N LYS A 213 -25.07 -17.42 -22.39
CA LYS A 213 -23.80 -18.07 -22.77
C LYS A 213 -22.64 -17.09 -22.78
N LEU A 214 -21.68 -17.35 -21.90
CA LEU A 214 -20.44 -16.60 -21.79
C LEU A 214 -19.54 -16.87 -23.01
N ASP A 215 -19.10 -15.80 -23.69
CA ASP A 215 -18.14 -15.88 -24.81
C ASP A 215 -16.72 -16.08 -24.26
N ASN A 216 -16.40 -17.35 -24.00
CA ASN A 216 -15.14 -17.79 -23.39
C ASN A 216 -13.90 -17.32 -24.18
N GLU A 217 -13.99 -17.19 -25.50
CA GLU A 217 -12.86 -16.79 -26.35
C GLU A 217 -12.49 -15.33 -26.14
N LYS A 218 -13.49 -14.43 -26.09
CA LYS A 218 -13.25 -13.01 -25.79
C LYS A 218 -12.67 -12.78 -24.39
N LEU A 219 -13.15 -13.54 -23.40
CA LEU A 219 -12.61 -13.47 -22.04
C LEU A 219 -11.17 -13.94 -21.96
N GLU A 220 -10.79 -14.99 -22.70
CA GLU A 220 -9.39 -15.44 -22.73
C GLU A 220 -8.46 -14.38 -23.31
N ILE A 221 -8.85 -13.75 -24.41
CA ILE A 221 -8.07 -12.69 -25.06
C ILE A 221 -7.86 -11.55 -24.08
N TYR A 222 -8.93 -11.07 -23.46
CA TYR A 222 -8.89 -9.96 -22.51
C TYR A 222 -8.02 -10.28 -21.28
N VAL A 223 -8.17 -11.46 -20.67
CA VAL A 223 -7.33 -11.86 -19.52
C VAL A 223 -5.85 -11.93 -19.91
N ARG A 224 -5.51 -12.35 -21.14
CA ARG A 224 -4.12 -12.35 -21.62
C ARG A 224 -3.59 -10.93 -21.83
N GLU A 225 -4.42 -10.03 -22.37
CA GLU A 225 -4.04 -8.62 -22.55
C GLU A 225 -3.81 -7.92 -21.22
N GLU A 226 -4.70 -8.11 -20.25
CA GLU A 226 -4.57 -7.56 -18.91
C GLU A 226 -3.27 -8.02 -18.23
N GLN A 227 -2.94 -9.32 -18.37
CA GLN A 227 -1.68 -9.87 -17.86
C GLN A 227 -0.45 -9.24 -18.53
N LYS A 228 -0.50 -8.96 -19.84
CA LYS A 228 0.58 -8.26 -20.56
C LYS A 228 0.72 -6.82 -20.08
N ASN A 229 -0.38 -6.08 -20.00
CA ASN A 229 -0.41 -4.70 -19.52
C ASN A 229 0.14 -4.59 -18.09
N GLN A 230 -0.23 -5.54 -17.23
CA GLN A 230 0.30 -5.64 -15.87
C GLN A 230 1.84 -5.80 -15.87
N ILE A 231 2.38 -6.69 -16.71
CA ILE A 231 3.83 -6.89 -16.84
C ILE A 231 4.53 -5.60 -17.30
N GLU A 232 3.93 -4.86 -18.23
CA GLU A 232 4.46 -3.58 -18.71
C GLU A 232 4.45 -2.49 -17.63
N ARG A 233 3.37 -2.38 -16.85
CA ARG A 233 3.29 -1.46 -15.71
C ARG A 233 4.35 -1.78 -14.64
N LEU A 234 4.63 -3.05 -14.39
CA LEU A 234 5.70 -3.44 -13.45
C LEU A 234 7.08 -3.03 -13.97
N LYS A 235 7.31 -3.13 -15.29
CA LYS A 235 8.58 -2.71 -15.91
C LYS A 235 8.77 -1.21 -15.84
N SER A 236 7.71 -0.41 -15.98
CA SER A 236 7.82 1.06 -15.87
C SER A 236 8.00 1.56 -14.43
N CYS A 237 7.68 0.73 -13.43
CA CYS A 237 7.81 1.08 -12.02
C CYS A 237 9.17 0.76 -11.39
N ASN A 238 10.00 -0.06 -12.04
CA ASN A 238 11.37 -0.41 -11.63
C ASN A 238 12.40 0.52 -12.28
#